data_AF-A0A1M6TWF4-F1
#
_entry.id   AF-A0A1M6TWF4-F1
#
_cell.length_a   1.000
_cell.length_b   1.000
_cell.length_c   1.000
_cell.angle_alpha   90.00
_cell.angle_beta   90.00
_cell.angle_gamma   90.00
#
_symmetry.space_group_name_H-M   'P 1'
#
loop_
_entity.id
_entity.type
_entity.pdbx_description
1 polymer ?
#
loop_
_entity_poly.entity_id
_entity_poly.type
_entity_poly.pdbx_seq_one_letter_code
_entity_poly.pdbx_strand_id
1 'polypeptide(L)'
;MTETAKEFGTWMDMKISCKESKRSLNKSIEKLESKNEKTIYDIVDLDIEREMRRDVAEAQKIIEQKLLYEFNTLSEEDIRNARLTEKEVLVARLRQSKTIREIAGELGCFVNNIFEIYKSALKKIERYRRLKDTEKILSNLSPQQRTIYKLLKQNKSNNEIAKELCTTSANIRKQKSIINKKIKCYQNTCTNNYGRGASKIN
;
A
#
# COMPACT_ATOMS: atom_id res chain seq x y z
N MET A 1 -5.05 -26.34 11.02
CA MET A 1 -4.61 -24.95 10.75
C MET A 1 -3.33 -24.72 11.53
N THR A 2 -2.21 -24.49 10.83
CA THR A 2 -0.93 -24.19 11.47
C THR A 2 -1.02 -22.87 12.23
N GLU A 3 -0.30 -22.76 13.35
CA GLU A 3 -0.25 -21.56 14.21
C GLU A 3 0.05 -20.28 13.41
N THR A 4 0.94 -20.40 12.42
CA THR A 4 1.29 -19.36 11.43
C THR A 4 0.12 -18.84 10.59
N ALA A 5 -0.88 -19.66 10.27
CA ALA A 5 -2.03 -19.23 9.49
C ALA A 5 -3.02 -18.39 10.32
N LYS A 6 -3.13 -18.69 11.64
CA LYS A 6 -3.93 -17.89 12.58
C LYS A 6 -3.26 -16.54 12.88
N GLU A 7 -1.94 -16.54 13.04
CA GLU A 7 -1.16 -15.30 13.20
C GLU A 7 -1.29 -14.40 11.97
N PHE A 8 -1.17 -14.97 10.76
CA PHE A 8 -1.35 -14.21 9.50
C PHE A 8 -2.72 -13.52 9.42
N GLY A 9 -3.80 -14.26 9.74
CA GLY A 9 -5.16 -13.72 9.74
C GLY A 9 -5.29 -12.53 10.70
N THR A 10 -4.77 -12.68 11.92
CA THR A 10 -4.78 -11.63 12.95
C THR A 10 -4.06 -10.37 12.48
N TRP A 11 -2.87 -10.50 11.89
CA TRP A 11 -2.12 -9.36 11.35
C TRP A 11 -2.82 -8.70 10.16
N MET A 12 -3.48 -9.48 9.29
CA MET A 12 -4.27 -8.95 8.19
C MET A 12 -5.50 -8.19 8.66
N ASP A 13 -6.19 -8.68 9.68
CA ASP A 13 -7.33 -7.98 10.30
C ASP A 13 -6.89 -6.67 10.94
N MET A 14 -5.74 -6.67 11.65
CA MET A 14 -5.14 -5.45 12.18
C MET A 14 -4.81 -4.44 11.08
N LYS A 15 -4.28 -4.89 9.94
CA LYS A 15 -4.00 -4.01 8.77
C LYS A 15 -5.29 -3.38 8.23
N ILE A 16 -6.36 -4.17 8.11
CA ILE A 16 -7.67 -3.68 7.65
C ILE A 16 -8.20 -2.63 8.63
N SER A 17 -8.18 -2.93 9.93
CA SER A 17 -8.63 -2.04 11.00
C SER A 17 -7.86 -0.71 11.03
N CYS A 18 -6.53 -0.73 10.91
CA CYS A 18 -5.73 0.50 10.82
C CYS A 18 -6.12 1.35 9.59
N LYS A 19 -6.36 0.70 8.44
CA LYS A 19 -6.77 1.39 7.20
C LYS A 19 -8.15 2.03 7.34
N GLU A 20 -9.07 1.38 8.02
CA GLU A 20 -10.41 1.91 8.31
C GLU A 20 -10.37 3.07 9.30
N SER A 21 -9.61 2.90 10.39
CA SER A 21 -9.38 3.94 11.40
C SER A 21 -8.79 5.21 10.78
N LYS A 22 -7.77 5.06 9.93
CA LYS A 22 -7.16 6.19 9.20
C LYS A 22 -8.15 6.90 8.26
N ARG A 23 -9.03 6.15 7.60
CA ARG A 23 -10.09 6.73 6.76
C ARG A 23 -11.11 7.50 7.59
N SER A 24 -11.46 6.99 8.76
CA SER A 24 -12.38 7.66 9.69
C SER A 24 -11.79 8.98 10.18
N LEU A 25 -10.55 8.95 10.66
CA LEU A 25 -9.82 10.14 11.12
C LEU A 25 -9.68 11.19 10.03
N ASN A 26 -9.31 10.81 8.80
CA ASN A 26 -9.24 11.77 7.70
C ASN A 26 -10.59 12.47 7.42
N LYS A 27 -11.71 11.74 7.50
CA LYS A 27 -13.04 12.34 7.31
C LYS A 27 -13.40 13.30 8.45
N SER A 28 -13.03 12.95 9.68
CA SER A 28 -13.30 13.80 10.86
C SER A 28 -12.48 15.09 10.80
N ILE A 29 -11.18 14.98 10.47
CA ILE A 29 -10.30 16.12 10.23
C ILE A 29 -10.84 17.01 9.10
N GLU A 30 -11.22 16.45 7.95
CA GLU A 30 -11.81 17.23 6.84
C GLU A 30 -13.10 17.97 7.27
N LYS A 31 -13.93 17.34 8.11
CA LYS A 31 -15.16 17.93 8.65
C LYS A 31 -14.86 19.07 9.62
N LEU A 32 -13.87 18.93 10.50
CA LEU A 32 -13.43 19.98 11.41
C LEU A 32 -12.77 21.14 10.67
N GLU A 33 -11.91 20.85 9.68
CA GLU A 33 -11.22 21.86 8.88
C GLU A 33 -12.19 22.73 8.06
N SER A 34 -13.27 22.14 7.57
CA SER A 34 -14.29 22.82 6.77
C SER A 34 -15.26 23.71 7.56
N LYS A 35 -15.17 23.76 8.90
CA LYS A 35 -15.93 24.73 9.71
C LYS A 35 -15.38 26.14 9.52
N ASN A 36 -16.27 27.07 9.16
CA ASN A 36 -15.96 28.49 8.96
C ASN A 36 -15.54 29.20 10.25
N GLU A 37 -16.21 28.88 11.36
CA GLU A 37 -15.85 29.33 12.70
C GLU A 37 -15.50 28.10 13.54
N LYS A 38 -14.32 28.13 14.16
CA LYS A 38 -13.82 27.05 15.01
C LYS A 38 -13.80 27.52 16.45
N THR A 39 -14.42 26.75 17.33
CA THR A 39 -14.30 26.94 18.78
C THR A 39 -12.92 26.50 19.26
N ILE A 40 -12.54 26.86 20.48
CA ILE A 40 -11.32 26.34 21.12
C ILE A 40 -11.36 24.81 21.20
N TYR A 41 -12.53 24.22 21.46
CA TYR A 41 -12.71 22.77 21.46
C TYR A 41 -12.46 22.15 20.08
N ASP A 42 -12.92 22.78 19.00
CA ASP A 42 -12.66 22.31 17.63
C ASP A 42 -11.17 22.31 17.28
N ILE A 43 -10.40 23.27 17.82
CA ILE A 43 -8.95 23.35 17.61
C ILE A 43 -8.24 22.21 18.36
N VAL A 44 -8.62 21.98 19.62
CA VAL A 44 -8.07 20.89 20.44
C VAL A 44 -8.40 19.53 19.82
N ASP A 45 -9.66 19.30 19.43
CA ASP A 45 -10.08 18.07 18.78
C ASP A 45 -9.31 17.82 17.48
N LEU A 46 -9.09 18.86 16.68
CA LEU A 46 -8.33 18.76 15.44
C LEU A 46 -6.87 18.33 15.70
N ASP A 47 -6.24 18.85 16.74
CA ASP A 47 -4.86 18.48 17.08
C ASP A 47 -4.77 17.04 17.60
N ILE A 48 -5.71 16.62 18.45
CA ILE A 48 -5.82 15.23 18.92
C ILE A 48 -6.01 14.29 17.73
N GLU A 49 -6.96 14.58 16.83
CA GLU A 49 -7.22 13.73 15.67
C GLU A 49 -6.02 13.65 14.71
N ARG A 50 -5.28 14.75 14.54
CA ARG A 50 -4.05 14.78 13.74
C ARG A 50 -2.95 13.92 14.35
N GLU A 51 -2.84 13.93 15.67
CA GLU A 51 -1.91 13.08 16.41
C GLU A 51 -2.29 11.60 16.29
N MET A 52 -3.54 11.25 16.58
CA MET A 52 -4.05 9.88 16.38
C MET A 52 -3.84 9.38 14.95
N ARG A 53 -4.00 10.25 13.94
CA ARG A 53 -3.73 9.89 12.55
C ARG A 53 -2.25 9.56 12.30
N ARG A 54 -1.32 10.25 12.96
CA ARG A 54 0.11 9.92 12.89
C ARG A 54 0.38 8.56 13.53
N ASP A 55 -0.16 8.31 14.71
CA ASP A 55 0.02 7.04 15.44
C ASP A 55 -0.53 5.85 14.66
N VAL A 56 -1.75 5.99 14.11
CA VAL A 56 -2.35 4.95 13.25
C VAL A 56 -1.50 4.71 11.99
N ALA A 57 -0.89 5.74 11.42
CA ALA A 57 -0.01 5.57 10.26
C ALA A 57 1.30 4.85 10.62
N GLU A 58 1.83 5.09 11.82
CA GLU A 58 2.99 4.38 12.33
C GLU A 58 2.68 2.91 12.63
N ALA A 59 1.59 2.64 13.34
CA ALA A 59 1.11 1.28 13.61
C ALA A 59 0.88 0.50 12.31
N GLN A 60 0.23 1.14 11.31
CA GLN A 60 0.04 0.55 9.99
C GLN A 60 1.37 0.17 9.34
N LYS A 61 2.39 1.03 9.43
CA LYS A 61 3.73 0.76 8.87
C LYS A 61 4.38 -0.44 9.56
N ILE A 62 4.27 -0.56 10.88
CA ILE A 62 4.81 -1.69 11.65
C ILE A 62 4.10 -3.00 11.26
N ILE A 63 2.77 -2.97 11.18
CA ILE A 63 1.97 -4.14 10.77
C ILE A 63 2.31 -4.56 9.33
N GLU A 64 2.41 -3.61 8.40
CA GLU A 64 2.78 -3.90 7.02
C GLU A 64 4.18 -4.48 6.92
N GLN A 65 5.13 -3.99 7.71
CA GLN A 65 6.46 -4.55 7.82
C GLN A 65 6.43 -5.99 8.34
N LYS A 66 5.75 -6.26 9.46
CA LYS A 66 5.62 -7.63 9.99
C LYS A 66 4.98 -8.57 8.99
N LEU A 67 3.85 -8.17 8.38
CA LEU A 67 3.20 -8.95 7.32
C LEU A 67 4.13 -9.27 6.16
N LEU A 68 4.97 -8.31 5.77
CA LEU A 68 5.91 -8.45 4.66
C LEU A 68 7.09 -9.38 5.01
N TYR A 69 7.65 -9.27 6.22
CA TYR A 69 8.85 -10.00 6.62
C TYR A 69 8.56 -11.43 7.14
N GLU A 70 7.39 -11.64 7.75
CA GLU A 70 7.06 -12.91 8.40
C GLU A 70 6.28 -13.87 7.49
N PHE A 71 5.39 -13.37 6.62
CA PHE A 71 4.40 -14.22 5.93
C PHE A 71 4.63 -14.42 4.43
N ASN A 72 5.84 -14.12 3.94
CA ASN A 72 6.40 -14.71 2.72
C ASN A 72 5.53 -14.56 1.45
N THR A 73 4.98 -13.37 1.21
CA THR A 73 4.07 -13.15 0.08
C THR A 73 4.78 -12.88 -1.25
N LEU A 74 6.00 -13.38 -1.47
CA LEU A 74 6.78 -13.09 -2.70
C LEU A 74 6.50 -14.09 -3.81
N SER A 75 6.06 -13.61 -4.98
CA SER A 75 5.95 -14.46 -6.17
C SER A 75 7.29 -14.52 -6.92
N GLU A 76 7.57 -15.62 -7.62
CA GLU A 76 8.73 -15.71 -8.52
C GLU A 76 8.69 -14.64 -9.62
N GLU A 77 7.50 -14.21 -10.04
CA GLU A 77 7.34 -13.08 -10.97
C GLU A 77 7.90 -11.79 -10.38
N ASP A 78 7.62 -11.51 -9.11
CA ASP A 78 8.13 -10.32 -8.43
C ASP A 78 9.64 -10.37 -8.23
N ILE A 79 10.19 -11.53 -7.87
CA ILE A 79 11.64 -11.71 -7.69
C ILE A 79 12.38 -11.51 -9.01
N ARG A 80 11.86 -12.06 -10.12
CA ARG A 80 12.48 -11.92 -11.45
C ARG A 80 12.43 -10.49 -11.98
N ASN A 81 11.32 -9.79 -11.76
CA ASN A 81 11.08 -8.48 -12.37
C ASN A 81 11.53 -7.32 -11.47
N ALA A 82 11.72 -7.55 -10.17
CA ALA A 82 12.41 -6.60 -9.32
C ALA A 82 13.89 -6.55 -9.69
N ARG A 83 14.47 -5.35 -9.75
CA ARG A 83 15.89 -5.11 -10.05
C ARG A 83 16.80 -5.51 -8.87
N LEU A 84 16.79 -6.80 -8.53
CA LEU A 84 17.55 -7.40 -7.44
C LEU A 84 18.97 -7.74 -7.88
N THR A 85 19.90 -7.75 -6.94
CA THR A 85 21.23 -8.35 -7.14
C THR A 85 21.15 -9.87 -7.05
N GLU A 86 22.16 -10.59 -7.55
CA GLU A 86 22.19 -12.06 -7.47
C GLU A 86 22.08 -12.58 -6.03
N LYS A 87 22.77 -11.93 -5.08
CA LYS A 87 22.68 -12.25 -3.65
C LYS A 87 21.28 -12.02 -3.10
N GLU A 88 20.61 -10.93 -3.50
CA GLU A 88 19.23 -10.64 -3.11
C GLU A 88 18.24 -11.66 -3.69
N VAL A 89 18.42 -12.07 -4.94
CA VAL A 89 17.60 -13.13 -5.59
C VAL A 89 17.74 -14.46 -4.84
N LEU A 90 18.98 -14.86 -4.55
CA LEU A 90 19.25 -16.10 -3.82
C LEU A 90 18.57 -16.11 -2.45
N VAL A 91 18.79 -15.06 -1.65
CA VAL A 91 18.18 -14.94 -0.31
C VAL A 91 16.66 -14.87 -0.39
N ALA A 92 16.08 -14.12 -1.35
CA ALA A 92 14.64 -14.01 -1.50
C ALA A 92 13.98 -15.36 -1.89
N ARG A 93 14.64 -16.16 -2.75
CA ARG A 93 14.18 -17.50 -3.12
C ARG A 93 14.29 -18.48 -1.96
N LEU A 94 15.44 -18.55 -1.30
CA LEU A 94 15.63 -19.44 -0.15
C LEU A 94 14.64 -19.11 0.98
N ARG A 95 14.32 -17.82 1.17
CA ARG A 95 13.36 -17.40 2.18
C ARG A 95 11.94 -17.91 1.93
N GLN A 96 11.59 -18.32 0.70
CA GLN A 96 10.29 -18.95 0.41
C GLN A 96 10.07 -20.25 1.20
N SER A 97 11.14 -21.00 1.50
CA SER A 97 11.05 -22.30 2.18
C SER A 97 11.85 -22.38 3.48
N LYS A 98 12.77 -21.45 3.74
CA LYS A 98 13.66 -21.46 4.89
C LYS A 98 13.54 -20.19 5.74
N THR A 99 13.90 -20.29 7.01
CA THR A 99 14.05 -19.15 7.93
C THR A 99 15.37 -18.43 7.68
N ILE A 100 15.47 -17.17 8.11
CA ILE A 100 16.71 -16.37 7.95
C ILE A 100 17.91 -17.03 8.65
N ARG A 101 17.67 -17.71 9.77
CA ARG A 101 18.72 -18.42 10.51
C ARG A 101 19.23 -19.64 9.74
N GLU A 102 18.33 -20.42 9.13
CA GLU A 102 18.73 -21.57 8.30
C GLU A 102 19.50 -21.14 7.06
N ILE A 103 19.05 -20.06 6.40
CA ILE A 103 19.76 -19.48 5.25
C ILE A 103 21.15 -19.00 5.65
N ALA A 104 21.27 -18.35 6.81
CA ALA A 104 22.57 -17.90 7.33
C ALA A 104 23.52 -19.08 7.58
N GLY A 105 23.01 -20.19 8.13
CA GLY A 105 23.78 -21.43 8.30
C GLY A 105 24.24 -22.04 6.98
N GLU A 106 23.34 -22.12 5.99
CA GLU A 106 23.65 -22.69 4.66
C GLU A 106 24.66 -21.84 3.87
N LEU A 107 24.57 -20.51 3.99
CA LEU A 107 25.46 -19.58 3.29
C LEU A 107 26.73 -19.21 4.08
N GLY A 108 26.92 -19.78 5.27
CA GLY A 108 28.07 -19.46 6.14
C GLY A 108 28.16 -17.98 6.52
N CYS A 109 27.02 -17.29 6.65
CA CYS A 109 26.94 -15.85 6.88
C CYS A 109 26.32 -15.54 8.25
N PHE A 110 26.55 -14.32 8.76
CA PHE A 110 25.84 -13.84 9.94
C PHE A 110 24.36 -13.61 9.64
N VAL A 111 23.49 -13.97 10.59
CA VAL A 111 22.02 -13.80 10.49
C VAL A 111 21.63 -12.36 10.15
N ASN A 112 22.28 -11.37 10.77
CA ASN A 112 22.01 -9.95 10.50
C ASN A 112 22.31 -9.55 9.06
N ASN A 113 23.35 -10.12 8.44
CA ASN A 113 23.68 -9.82 7.05
C ASN A 113 22.60 -10.38 6.11
N ILE A 114 22.14 -11.62 6.35
CA ILE A 114 21.05 -12.21 5.56
C ILE A 114 19.75 -11.40 5.75
N PHE A 115 19.46 -10.96 6.97
CA PHE A 115 18.31 -10.10 7.25
C PHE A 115 18.35 -8.80 6.45
N GLU A 116 19.47 -8.09 6.43
CA GLU A 116 19.59 -6.83 5.69
C GLU A 116 19.56 -7.05 4.16
N ILE A 117 20.14 -8.14 3.65
CA ILE A 117 20.01 -8.52 2.23
C ILE A 117 18.53 -8.78 1.88
N TYR A 118 17.83 -9.57 2.70
CA TYR A 118 16.41 -9.87 2.47
C TYR A 118 15.55 -8.61 2.54
N LYS A 119 15.82 -7.73 3.50
CA LYS A 119 15.13 -6.44 3.67
C LYS A 119 15.34 -5.52 2.46
N SER A 120 16.55 -5.47 1.91
CA SER A 120 16.84 -4.75 0.66
C SER A 120 16.03 -5.31 -0.51
N ALA A 121 16.03 -6.64 -0.66
CA ALA A 121 15.27 -7.32 -1.71
C ALA A 121 13.77 -6.98 -1.63
N LEU A 122 13.20 -7.03 -0.43
CA LEU A 122 11.79 -6.71 -0.19
C LEU A 122 11.43 -5.26 -0.56
N LYS A 123 12.27 -4.29 -0.22
CA LYS A 123 12.03 -2.88 -0.60
C LYS A 123 11.98 -2.70 -2.12
N LYS A 124 12.87 -3.39 -2.85
CA LYS A 124 12.92 -3.34 -4.32
C LYS A 124 11.71 -4.02 -4.96
N ILE A 125 11.31 -5.17 -4.43
CA ILE A 125 10.09 -5.87 -4.87
C ILE A 125 8.85 -5.02 -4.60
N GLU A 126 8.76 -4.40 -3.42
CA GLU A 126 7.64 -3.53 -3.09
C GLU A 126 7.58 -2.32 -4.04
N ARG A 127 8.72 -1.70 -4.32
CA ARG A 127 8.80 -0.63 -5.33
C ARG A 127 8.31 -1.11 -6.69
N TYR A 128 8.73 -2.30 -7.13
CA TYR A 128 8.26 -2.90 -8.38
C TYR A 128 6.73 -3.11 -8.37
N ARG A 129 6.17 -3.71 -7.32
CA ARG A 129 4.71 -3.91 -7.18
C ARG A 129 3.94 -2.60 -7.24
N ARG A 130 4.40 -1.58 -6.51
CA ARG A 130 3.79 -0.23 -6.55
C ARG A 130 3.83 0.37 -7.95
N LEU A 131 4.92 0.20 -8.68
CA LEU A 131 5.04 0.67 -10.07
C LEU A 131 4.11 -0.11 -11.00
N LYS A 132 4.12 -1.45 -10.93
CA LYS A 132 3.23 -2.33 -11.71
C LYS A 132 1.76 -2.00 -11.46
N ASP A 133 1.36 -1.79 -10.21
CA ASP A 133 -0.01 -1.39 -9.85
C ASP A 133 -0.33 0.00 -10.38
N THR A 134 0.61 0.95 -10.29
CA THR A 134 0.43 2.29 -10.84
C THR A 134 0.29 2.25 -12.36
N GLU A 135 1.11 1.49 -13.07
CA GLU A 135 1.04 1.32 -14.52
C GLU A 135 -0.25 0.63 -14.94
N LYS A 136 -0.69 -0.42 -14.24
CA LYS A 136 -1.97 -1.09 -14.48
C LYS A 136 -3.18 -0.20 -14.17
N ILE A 137 -3.09 0.65 -13.16
CA ILE A 137 -4.12 1.67 -12.90
C ILE A 137 -4.14 2.69 -14.03
N LEU A 138 -2.97 3.18 -14.44
CA LEU A 138 -2.84 4.19 -15.49
C LEU A 138 -3.24 3.67 -16.88
N SER A 139 -3.02 2.38 -17.19
CA SER A 139 -3.42 1.79 -18.47
C SER A 139 -4.95 1.80 -18.68
N ASN A 140 -5.72 1.70 -17.59
CA ASN A 140 -7.19 1.78 -17.62
C ASN A 140 -7.75 3.22 -17.71
N LEU A 141 -6.88 4.24 -17.62
CA LEU A 141 -7.24 5.65 -17.71
C LEU A 141 -6.97 6.21 -19.11
N SER A 142 -7.85 7.09 -19.59
CA SER A 142 -7.58 7.88 -20.79
C SER A 142 -6.40 8.82 -20.58
N PRO A 143 -5.73 9.33 -21.64
CA PRO A 143 -4.59 10.24 -21.49
C PRO A 143 -4.89 11.46 -20.59
N GLN A 144 -6.05 12.09 -20.78
CA GLN A 144 -6.50 13.21 -19.95
C GLN A 144 -6.73 12.78 -18.48
N GLN A 145 -7.31 11.61 -18.25
CA GLN A 145 -7.53 11.07 -16.91
C GLN A 145 -6.22 10.75 -16.18
N ARG A 146 -5.19 10.28 -16.90
CA ARG A 146 -3.85 10.05 -16.33
C ARG A 146 -3.21 11.35 -15.88
N THR A 147 -3.31 12.41 -16.68
CA THR A 147 -2.80 13.73 -16.32
C THR A 147 -3.49 14.28 -15.08
N ILE A 148 -4.82 14.22 -15.04
CA ILE A 148 -5.60 14.60 -13.85
C ILE A 148 -5.19 13.77 -12.63
N TYR A 149 -5.02 12.46 -12.78
CA TYR A 149 -4.60 11.57 -11.69
C TYR A 149 -3.20 11.91 -11.14
N LYS A 150 -2.23 12.24 -12.02
CA LYS A 150 -0.89 12.68 -11.59
C LYS A 150 -0.95 13.99 -10.80
N LEU A 151 -1.74 14.96 -11.25
CA LEU A 151 -1.88 16.24 -10.56
C LEU A 151 -2.61 16.09 -9.20
N LEU A 152 -3.60 15.19 -9.11
CA LEU A 152 -4.23 14.83 -7.85
C LEU A 152 -3.23 14.19 -6.86
N LYS A 153 -2.27 13.40 -7.34
CA LYS A 153 -1.20 12.83 -6.50
C LYS A 153 -0.21 13.88 -5.98
N GLN A 154 -0.14 15.04 -6.61
CA GLN A 154 0.63 16.20 -6.14
C GLN A 154 -0.18 17.08 -5.17
N ASN A 155 -1.34 16.61 -4.70
CA ASN A 155 -2.25 17.35 -3.81
C ASN A 155 -2.81 18.67 -4.37
N LYS A 156 -2.81 18.85 -5.71
CA LYS A 156 -3.45 20.01 -6.32
C LYS A 156 -4.98 19.94 -6.18
N SER A 157 -5.59 21.07 -5.89
CA SER A 157 -7.04 21.25 -5.83
C SER A 157 -7.67 21.16 -7.23
N ASN A 158 -8.98 20.89 -7.28
CA ASN A 158 -9.71 20.80 -8.56
C ASN A 158 -9.62 22.11 -9.36
N ASN A 159 -9.52 23.26 -8.70
CA ASN A 159 -9.42 24.57 -9.34
C ASN A 159 -8.03 24.80 -9.95
N GLU A 160 -6.97 24.37 -9.27
CA GLU A 160 -5.61 24.45 -9.80
C GLU A 160 -5.43 23.53 -11.02
N ILE A 161 -5.94 22.31 -10.94
CA ILE A 161 -5.93 21.37 -12.06
C ILE A 161 -6.74 21.92 -13.25
N ALA A 162 -7.89 22.54 -12.97
CA ALA A 162 -8.73 23.15 -14.01
C ALA A 162 -8.00 24.28 -14.75
N LYS A 163 -7.28 25.13 -14.00
CA LYS A 163 -6.43 26.19 -14.59
C LYS A 163 -5.30 25.61 -15.44
N GLU A 164 -4.59 24.60 -14.94
CA GLU A 164 -3.44 23.98 -15.63
C GLU A 164 -3.85 23.22 -16.91
N LEU A 165 -5.05 22.66 -16.94
CA LEU A 165 -5.58 21.91 -18.07
C LEU A 165 -6.55 22.72 -18.93
N CYS A 166 -6.64 24.04 -18.74
CA CYS A 166 -7.54 24.94 -19.45
C CYS A 166 -8.99 24.39 -19.53
N THR A 167 -9.54 23.95 -18.40
CA THR A 167 -10.88 23.34 -18.31
C THR A 167 -11.64 23.84 -17.08
N THR A 168 -12.83 23.32 -16.83
CA THR A 168 -13.67 23.73 -15.69
C THR A 168 -13.48 22.81 -14.49
N SER A 169 -13.57 23.37 -13.28
CA SER A 169 -13.51 22.59 -12.03
C SER A 169 -14.63 21.55 -11.93
N ALA A 170 -15.80 21.83 -12.52
CA ALA A 170 -16.89 20.88 -12.66
C ALA A 170 -16.52 19.66 -13.52
N ASN A 171 -15.83 19.88 -14.65
CA ASN A 171 -15.31 18.80 -15.48
C ASN A 171 -14.25 17.98 -14.73
N ILE A 172 -13.32 18.64 -14.01
CA ILE A 172 -12.34 17.95 -13.16
C ILE A 172 -13.02 17.09 -12.09
N ARG A 173 -14.07 17.60 -11.44
CA ARG A 173 -14.85 16.84 -10.45
C ARG A 173 -15.50 15.59 -11.08
N LYS A 174 -16.08 15.74 -12.27
CA LYS A 174 -16.66 14.62 -13.05
C LYS A 174 -15.59 13.58 -13.39
N GLN A 175 -14.45 14.01 -13.93
CA GLN A 175 -13.34 13.11 -14.28
C GLN A 175 -12.74 12.43 -13.05
N LYS A 176 -12.60 13.14 -11.93
CA LYS A 176 -12.16 12.56 -10.64
C LYS A 176 -13.10 11.44 -10.19
N SER A 177 -14.41 11.62 -10.32
CA SER A 177 -15.40 10.57 -10.01
C SER A 177 -15.23 9.34 -10.92
N ILE A 178 -15.03 9.55 -12.23
CA ILE A 178 -14.81 8.46 -13.19
C ILE A 178 -13.50 7.71 -12.89
N ILE A 179 -12.41 8.43 -12.63
CA ILE A 179 -11.11 7.87 -12.23
C ILE A 179 -11.29 7.01 -10.97
N ASN A 180 -11.98 7.52 -9.95
CA ASN A 180 -12.22 6.79 -8.71
C ASN A 180 -13.04 5.51 -8.94
N LYS A 181 -14.08 5.56 -9.81
CA LYS A 181 -14.85 4.36 -10.19
C LYS A 181 -13.99 3.32 -10.89
N LYS A 182 -13.14 3.74 -11.83
CA LYS A 182 -12.21 2.84 -12.55
C LYS A 182 -11.19 2.21 -11.61
N ILE A 183 -10.61 2.99 -10.70
CA ILE A 183 -9.69 2.48 -9.67
C ILE A 183 -10.39 1.47 -8.75
N LYS A 184 -11.61 1.78 -8.28
CA LYS A 184 -12.39 0.88 -7.43
C LYS A 184 -12.73 -0.43 -8.15
N CYS A 185 -13.12 -0.36 -9.42
CA CYS A 185 -13.39 -1.54 -10.24
C CYS A 185 -12.15 -2.44 -10.34
N TYR A 186 -10.98 -1.86 -10.65
CA TYR A 186 -9.71 -2.57 -10.69
C TYR A 186 -9.33 -3.21 -9.34
N GLN A 187 -9.52 -2.48 -8.23
CA GLN A 187 -9.25 -3.03 -6.90
C GLN A 187 -10.13 -4.24 -6.59
N ASN A 188 -11.41 -4.18 -6.95
CA ASN A 188 -12.37 -5.27 -6.73
C ASN A 188 -12.08 -6.51 -7.61
N THR A 189 -11.63 -6.32 -8.86
CA THR A 189 -11.25 -7.43 -9.74
C THR A 189 -9.92 -8.07 -9.31
N CYS A 190 -8.99 -7.30 -8.74
CA CYS A 190 -7.74 -7.83 -8.19
C CYS A 190 -7.93 -8.60 -6.87
N THR A 191 -8.84 -8.18 -5.98
CA THR A 191 -9.13 -8.90 -4.72
C THR A 191 -9.80 -10.26 -4.95
N ASN A 192 -10.60 -10.42 -6.02
CA ASN A 192 -11.25 -11.70 -6.34
C ASN A 192 -10.30 -12.79 -6.85
N ASN A 193 -9.08 -12.45 -7.28
CA ASN A 193 -8.11 -13.43 -7.80
C ASN A 193 -7.22 -14.03 -6.71
N TYR A 194 -7.12 -13.42 -5.52
CA TYR A 194 -6.38 -14.00 -4.39
C TYR A 194 -7.21 -14.97 -3.54
N GLY A 195 -8.53 -15.05 -3.76
CA GLY A 195 -9.44 -15.95 -3.03
C GLY A 195 -9.81 -17.26 -3.75
N ARG A 196 -9.41 -17.45 -5.02
CA ARG A 196 -9.79 -18.64 -5.83
C ARG A 196 -8.67 -19.67 -6.04
N GLY A 197 -7.47 -19.45 -5.48
CA GLY A 197 -6.33 -20.36 -5.63
C GLY A 197 -6.26 -21.51 -4.60
N ALA A 198 -7.12 -21.52 -3.57
CA ALA A 198 -7.03 -22.49 -2.46
C ALA A 198 -8.01 -23.67 -2.56
N SER A 199 -8.62 -23.91 -3.73
CA SER A 199 -9.52 -25.06 -3.91
C SER A 199 -9.35 -25.64 -5.31
N LYS A 200 -8.32 -26.47 -5.45
CA LYS A 200 -8.27 -27.65 -6.32
C LYS A 200 -6.89 -28.30 -6.18
N ILE A 201 -6.74 -29.10 -5.13
CA ILE A 201 -5.90 -30.29 -5.17
C ILE A 201 -6.85 -31.42 -4.77
N ASN A 202 -7.33 -32.15 -5.77
CA ASN A 202 -7.79 -33.52 -5.58
C ASN A 202 -6.55 -34.41 -5.55
#